data_AF-F2BXB3-F1
#
_entry.id   AF-F2BXB3-F1
#
_cell.length_a   1.000
_cell.length_b   1.000
_cell.length_c   1.000
_cell.angle_alpha   90.00
_cell.angle_beta   90.00
_cell.angle_gamma   90.00
#
_symmetry.space_group_name_H-M   'P 1'
#
loop_
_entity.id
_entity.type
_entity.pdbx_description
1 polymer ?
#
loop_
_entity_poly.entity_id
_entity_poly.type
_entity_poly.pdbx_seq_one_letter_code
_entity_poly.pdbx_strand_id
1 'polypeptide(L)' 'MQFTEIKKQIEFMMQENYEDFIKALISIELGIEDKNVLNKAYNKYMENDDANLIDDNLSYFVNEI' A
#
# COMPACT_ATOMS: atom_id res chain seq x y z
N MET A 1 -2.16 13.60 -15.07
CA MET A 1 -2.02 14.18 -13.72
C MET A 1 -0.54 14.40 -13.47
N GLN A 2 -0.18 15.55 -12.90
CA GLN A 2 1.19 15.80 -12.44
C GLN A 2 1.47 15.05 -11.13
N PHE A 3 2.73 14.85 -10.78
CA PHE A 3 3.12 14.18 -9.52
C PHE A 3 2.35 14.72 -8.30
N THR A 4 2.25 16.04 -8.16
CA THR A 4 1.57 16.69 -7.02
C THR A 4 0.08 16.35 -6.95
N GLU A 5 -0.58 16.19 -8.10
CA GLU A 5 -2.00 15.79 -8.15
C GLU A 5 -2.17 14.33 -7.75
N ILE A 6 -1.29 13.45 -8.27
CA ILE A 6 -1.30 12.02 -7.93
C ILE A 6 -1.05 11.83 -6.44
N LYS A 7 -0.05 12.52 -5.88
CA LYS A 7 0.27 12.48 -4.45
C LYS A 7 -0.93 12.90 -3.61
N LYS A 8 -1.58 14.02 -3.94
CA LYS A 8 -2.78 14.48 -3.22
C LYS A 8 -3.94 13.48 -3.26
N GLN A 9 -4.15 12.82 -4.40
CA GLN A 9 -5.19 11.80 -4.51
C GLN A 9 -4.88 10.58 -3.64
N ILE A 10 -3.62 10.14 -3.62
CA ILE A 10 -3.17 9.04 -2.76
C ILE A 10 -3.32 9.41 -1.28
N GLU A 11 -2.87 10.60 -0.87
CA GLU A 11 -3.03 11.10 0.50
C GLU A 11 -4.51 11.14 0.93
N PHE A 12 -5.39 11.59 0.05
CA PHE A 12 -6.83 11.58 0.31
C PHE A 12 -7.38 10.15 0.48
N MET A 13 -7.00 9.21 -0.39
CA MET A 13 -7.41 7.80 -0.28
C MET A 13 -6.90 7.15 1.01
N MET A 14 -5.66 7.44 1.41
CA MET A 14 -5.06 6.96 2.66
C MET A 14 -5.85 7.42 3.90
N GLN A 15 -6.38 8.65 3.88
CA GLN A 15 -7.10 9.23 5.02
C GLN A 15 -8.56 8.80 5.08
N GLU A 16 -9.25 8.83 3.93
CA GLU A 16 -10.70 8.59 3.88
C GLU A 16 -11.05 7.09 3.87
N ASN A 17 -10.22 6.27 3.23
CA ASN A 17 -10.47 4.83 3.10
C ASN A 17 -9.16 4.03 3.07
N TYR A 18 -8.49 4.01 4.22
CA TYR A 18 -7.23 3.31 4.40
C TYR A 18 -7.32 1.82 4.05
N GLU A 19 -8.39 1.15 4.45
CA GLU A 19 -8.56 -0.29 4.20
C GLU A 19 -8.59 -0.62 2.71
N ASP A 20 -9.45 0.06 1.92
CA ASP A 20 -9.51 -0.19 0.48
C ASP A 20 -8.27 0.32 -0.26
N PHE A 21 -7.65 1.40 0.23
CA PHE A 21 -6.36 1.86 -0.28
C PHE A 21 -5.29 0.77 -0.17
N ILE A 22 -5.12 0.18 1.01
CA ILE A 22 -4.14 -0.89 1.25
C ILE A 22 -4.50 -2.15 0.45
N LYS A 23 -5.78 -2.54 0.43
CA LYS A 23 -6.24 -3.70 -0.38
C LYS A 23 -5.97 -3.50 -1.86
N ALA A 24 -6.14 -2.29 -2.41
CA ALA A 24 -5.81 -2.00 -3.79
C ALA A 24 -4.32 -2.21 -4.07
N LEU A 25 -3.43 -1.73 -3.18
CA LEU A 25 -1.99 -1.93 -3.31
C LEU A 25 -1.61 -3.41 -3.27
N ILE A 26 -2.12 -4.16 -2.29
CA ILE A 26 -1.87 -5.61 -2.17
C ILE A 26 -2.37 -6.37 -3.40
N SER A 27 -3.56 -6.03 -3.89
CA SER A 27 -4.17 -6.66 -5.07
C SER A 27 -3.34 -6.42 -6.34
N ILE A 28 -2.85 -5.19 -6.55
CA ILE A 28 -2.03 -4.83 -7.69
C ILE A 28 -0.68 -5.55 -7.64
N GLU A 29 0.01 -5.48 -6.50
CA GLU A 29 1.37 -6.03 -6.34
C GLU A 29 1.38 -7.56 -6.50
N LEU A 30 0.38 -8.24 -5.93
CA LEU A 30 0.32 -9.70 -5.90
C LEU A 30 -0.58 -10.31 -6.98
N GLY A 31 -1.26 -9.49 -7.80
CA GLY A 31 -2.21 -9.95 -8.81
C GLY A 31 -3.43 -10.68 -8.22
N ILE A 32 -3.89 -10.32 -7.02
CA ILE A 32 -4.99 -11.00 -6.33
C ILE A 32 -6.33 -10.38 -6.76
N GLU A 33 -7.17 -11.16 -7.44
CA GLU A 33 -8.54 -10.78 -7.79
C GLU A 33 -9.60 -11.37 -6.84
N ASP A 34 -9.28 -12.48 -6.18
CA ASP A 34 -10.20 -13.11 -5.22
C ASP A 34 -10.30 -12.28 -3.93
N LYS A 35 -11.51 -11.78 -3.65
CA LYS A 35 -11.79 -10.92 -2.49
C LYS A 35 -11.51 -11.60 -1.15
N ASN A 36 -11.71 -12.91 -1.03
CA ASN A 36 -11.46 -13.62 0.22
C ASN A 36 -9.95 -13.77 0.46
N VAL A 37 -9.18 -14.04 -0.59
CA VAL A 37 -7.71 -14.08 -0.51
C VAL A 37 -7.17 -12.69 -0.17
N LEU A 38 -7.71 -11.64 -0.80
CA LEU A 38 -7.32 -10.26 -0.53
C LEU A 38 -7.60 -9.83 0.90
N ASN A 39 -8.79 -10.15 1.43
CA ASN A 39 -9.14 -9.85 2.82
C ASN A 39 -8.20 -10.57 3.81
N LYS A 40 -7.82 -11.81 3.54
CA LYS A 40 -6.85 -12.53 4.38
C LYS A 40 -5.45 -11.90 4.31
N ALA A 41 -5.01 -11.49 3.14
CA ALA A 41 -3.73 -10.81 2.97
C ALA A 41 -3.71 -9.46 3.72
N TYR A 42 -4.78 -8.68 3.61
CA TYR A 42 -4.95 -7.44 4.38
C TYR A 42 -4.92 -7.67 5.89
N ASN A 43 -5.68 -8.65 6.40
CA ASN A 43 -5.68 -8.93 7.84
C ASN A 43 -4.29 -9.33 8.34
N LYS A 44 -3.57 -10.17 7.58
CA LYS A 44 -2.17 -10.50 7.90
C LYS A 44 -1.26 -9.28 7.86
N TYR A 45 -1.44 -8.38 6.90
CA TYR A 45 -0.68 -7.13 6.85
C TYR A 45 -0.92 -6.29 8.11
N MET A 46 -2.18 -6.11 8.53
CA MET A 46 -2.54 -5.35 9.73
C MET A 46 -2.11 -6.00 11.04
N GLU A 47 -1.95 -7.32 11.08
CA GLU A 47 -1.47 -8.07 12.26
C GLU A 47 0.06 -8.00 12.43
N ASN A 48 0.81 -7.69 11.36
CA ASN A 48 2.26 -7.61 11.40
C ASN A 48 2.70 -6.14 11.49
N ASP A 49 3.09 -5.68 12.68
CA ASP A 49 3.65 -4.33 12.89
C ASP A 49 4.91 -4.07 12.04
N ASP A 50 5.61 -5.12 11.59
CA ASP A 50 6.82 -5.06 10.76
C ASP A 50 6.54 -5.10 9.24
N ALA A 51 5.28 -5.17 8.81
CA ALA A 51 4.94 -5.24 7.38
C ALA A 51 4.89 -3.83 6.76
N ASN A 52 5.92 -3.44 6.01
CA ASN A 52 5.88 -2.26 5.16
C ASN A 52 5.44 -2.63 3.73
N LEU A 53 4.51 -1.85 3.16
CA LEU A 53 4.21 -1.92 1.72
C LEU A 53 5.29 -1.25 0.86
N ILE A 54 5.99 -0.27 1.45
CA ILE A 54 7.17 0.32 0.82
C ILE A 54 8.31 -0.66 1.08
N ASP A 55 8.88 -1.17 -0.01
CA ASP A 55 10.06 -2.04 0.05
C ASP A 55 11.16 -1.37 0.89
N ASP A 56 11.75 -2.12 1.82
CA ASP A 56 12.81 -1.59 2.70
C ASP A 56 14.03 -1.07 1.89
N ASN A 57 14.27 -1.58 0.68
CA ASN A 57 15.29 -1.10 -0.25
C ASN A 57 15.02 0.34 -0.73
N LEU A 58 13.77 0.78 -0.75
CA LEU A 58 13.42 2.16 -1.10
C LEU A 58 13.94 3.14 -0.04
N SER A 59 13.91 2.73 1.24
CA SER A 59 14.51 3.49 2.34
C SER A 59 16.04 3.57 2.21
N TYR A 60 16.67 2.51 1.71
CA TYR A 60 18.11 2.48 1.45
C TYR A 60 18.53 3.52 0.39
N PHE A 61 17.78 3.64 -0.71
CA PHE A 61 18.07 4.64 -1.75
C PHE A 61 18.00 6.08 -1.28
N VAL A 62 17.17 6.38 -0.27
CA VAL A 62 17.10 7.73 0.32
C VAL A 62 18.31 8.01 1.22
N ASN A 63 18.81 7.01 1.92
CA ASN A 63 19.95 7.15 2.83
C ASN A 63 21.30 7.26 2.09
N GLU A 64 21.38 6.88 0.82
CA GLU A 64 22.59 7.01 -0.01
C GLU A 64 22.71 8.36 -0.75
N ILE A 65 21.72 9.25 -0.64
CA ILE A 65 21.71 10.59 -1.24
C ILE A 65 22.20 11.64 -0.24
#